data_AF-A0A652JU39-F1
#
_entry.id   AF-A0A652JU39-F1
#
_cell.length_a   1.000
_cell.length_b   1.000
_cell.length_c   1.000
_cell.angle_alpha   90.00
_cell.angle_beta   90.00
_cell.angle_gamma   90.00
#
_symmetry.space_group_name_H-M   'P 1'
#
loop_
_entity.id
_entity.type
_entity.pdbx_description
1 polymer ?
#
loop_
_entity_poly.entity_id
_entity_poly.type
_entity_poly.pdbx_seq_one_letter_code
_entity_poly.pdbx_strand_id
1 'polypeptide(L)'
;MEPVEAAIEADAVQAALSHRALAVRGPLFGVAAQAEEDDWRWRVVVEVTHGCPQQARDSLNSLLWFRAKDEAKSTEERRALLAAVARLEKERVDELTVLDTRYRVVRAEEYAGLDARGDVEMPRPTDPEPLTPDWSRGAGAQGPRIDAGLVLDPGAPLSPSQAAERLTMRSLVYSGSRFPAPVLADSAHAVETHPDVLLMPTAFLVVERSGVDDTWTPASGLLVTAHDARRTLDFSLVWWGPRHRGLIPFDAEMETDARTLVADSDPPAPELALLVEAADRLRTGHVNQVQAAGTLYQIARSRRLLRWGPDGPEGPRPSDINTHAPEALHPRLDEDGTVHYDTAESDPAP
;
A
#
# COMPACT_ATOMS: atom_id res chain seq x y z
N MET A 1 -28.67 9.26 -12.24
CA MET A 1 -27.89 8.31 -11.42
C MET A 1 -28.29 6.94 -11.90
N GLU A 2 -27.32 6.20 -12.40
CA GLU A 2 -27.49 4.81 -12.84
C GLU A 2 -27.73 3.90 -11.60
N PRO A 3 -28.50 2.80 -11.68
CA PRO A 3 -28.82 1.95 -10.53
C PRO A 3 -27.63 1.49 -9.67
N VAL A 4 -26.48 1.18 -10.28
CA VAL A 4 -25.25 0.78 -9.60
C VAL A 4 -24.65 1.95 -8.84
N GLU A 5 -24.59 3.14 -9.45
CA GLU A 5 -24.13 4.36 -8.79
C GLU A 5 -24.97 4.70 -7.56
N ALA A 6 -26.29 4.49 -7.65
CA ALA A 6 -27.21 4.72 -6.53
C ALA A 6 -27.00 3.73 -5.38
N ALA A 7 -26.71 2.46 -5.69
CA ALA A 7 -26.38 1.46 -4.68
C ALA A 7 -25.06 1.77 -3.97
N ILE A 8 -24.01 2.15 -4.72
CA ILE A 8 -22.72 2.57 -4.17
C ILE A 8 -22.89 3.78 -3.24
N GLU A 9 -23.68 4.77 -3.66
CA GLU A 9 -23.93 5.95 -2.84
C GLU A 9 -24.73 5.61 -1.57
N ALA A 10 -25.73 4.73 -1.65
CA ALA A 10 -26.49 4.29 -0.48
C ALA A 10 -25.60 3.57 0.55
N ASP A 11 -24.73 2.67 0.10
CA ASP A 11 -23.75 1.99 0.95
C ASP A 11 -22.77 2.99 1.58
N ALA A 12 -22.33 3.99 0.83
CA ALA A 12 -21.44 5.04 1.32
C ALA A 12 -22.08 5.91 2.40
N VAL A 13 -23.34 6.31 2.22
CA VAL A 13 -24.09 7.07 3.23
C VAL A 13 -24.27 6.25 4.50
N GLN A 14 -24.64 4.97 4.38
CA GLN A 14 -24.84 4.09 5.53
C GLN A 14 -23.53 3.87 6.32
N ALA A 15 -22.41 3.70 5.61
CA ALA A 15 -21.10 3.61 6.22
C ALA A 15 -20.71 4.91 6.95
N ALA A 16 -20.94 6.08 6.35
CA ALA A 16 -20.64 7.37 6.98
C ALA A 16 -21.47 7.62 8.25
N LEU A 17 -22.70 7.10 8.32
CA LEU A 17 -23.53 7.20 9.52
C LEU A 17 -23.07 6.29 10.65
N SER A 18 -22.54 5.11 10.32
CA SER A 18 -22.10 4.09 11.28
C SER A 18 -20.66 4.31 11.76
N HIS A 19 -19.78 4.83 10.90
CA HIS A 19 -18.36 5.01 11.17
C HIS A 19 -17.99 6.49 11.22
N ARG A 20 -18.23 7.12 12.37
CA ARG A 20 -18.07 8.58 12.56
C ARG A 20 -16.70 8.99 13.09
N ALA A 21 -15.95 8.05 13.63
CA ALA A 21 -14.57 8.27 14.09
C ALA A 21 -13.58 7.76 13.02
N LEU A 22 -12.35 8.28 13.07
CA LEU A 22 -11.30 7.87 12.14
C LEU A 22 -10.09 7.35 12.92
N ALA A 23 -9.55 6.22 12.46
CA ALA A 23 -8.21 5.78 12.79
C ALA A 23 -7.26 6.28 11.69
N VAL A 24 -6.31 7.14 12.04
CA VAL A 24 -5.22 7.53 11.14
C VAL A 24 -4.01 6.69 11.48
N ARG A 25 -3.51 5.94 10.49
CA ARG A 25 -2.35 5.07 10.66
C ARG A 25 -1.03 5.84 10.48
N GLY A 26 -1.00 6.76 9.54
CA GLY A 26 0.17 7.57 9.24
C GLY A 26 0.36 7.81 7.74
N PRO A 27 1.50 8.41 7.37
CA PRO A 27 1.80 8.70 5.97
C PRO A 27 2.20 7.45 5.18
N LEU A 28 1.78 7.42 3.93
CA LEU A 28 2.27 6.54 2.89
C LEU A 28 2.90 7.37 1.78
N PHE A 29 3.88 6.79 1.11
CA PHE A 29 4.65 7.44 0.04
C PHE A 29 4.59 6.62 -1.24
N GLY A 30 4.59 7.33 -2.36
CA GLY A 30 4.71 6.77 -3.70
C GLY A 30 5.30 7.82 -4.64
N VAL A 31 5.16 7.62 -5.95
CA VAL A 31 5.69 8.56 -6.94
C VAL A 31 4.64 8.83 -8.00
N ALA A 32 4.43 10.12 -8.26
CA ALA A 32 3.60 10.56 -9.35
C ALA A 32 4.46 11.26 -10.42
N ALA A 33 4.08 11.07 -11.68
CA ALA A 33 4.70 11.66 -12.84
C ALA A 33 3.74 12.62 -13.55
N GLN A 34 4.25 13.76 -13.98
CA GLN A 34 3.54 14.77 -14.77
C GLN A 34 4.31 14.97 -16.06
N ALA A 35 3.69 14.66 -17.20
CA ALA A 35 4.22 15.05 -18.50
C ALA A 35 3.93 16.54 -18.75
N GLU A 36 4.74 17.20 -19.57
CA GLU A 36 4.52 18.61 -19.94
C GLU A 36 3.12 18.84 -20.56
N GLU A 37 2.58 17.84 -21.25
CA GLU A 37 1.25 17.89 -21.88
C GLU A 37 0.08 17.67 -20.91
N ASP A 38 0.33 17.16 -19.70
CA ASP A 38 -0.71 16.69 -18.77
C ASP A 38 -1.36 17.82 -17.92
N ASP A 39 -0.97 19.08 -18.16
CA ASP A 39 -1.40 20.28 -17.42
C ASP A 39 -1.24 20.08 -15.91
N TRP A 40 -2.32 19.98 -15.12
CA TRP A 40 -2.29 19.79 -13.67
C TRP A 40 -2.48 18.32 -13.23
N ARG A 41 -2.60 17.37 -14.15
CA ARG A 41 -2.83 15.95 -13.83
C ARG A 41 -1.51 15.23 -13.59
N TRP A 42 -1.51 14.34 -12.61
CA TRP A 42 -0.35 13.52 -12.26
C TRP A 42 -0.73 12.05 -12.36
N ARG A 43 0.13 11.22 -12.95
CA ARG A 43 -0.07 9.76 -13.02
C ARG A 43 0.78 9.08 -11.97
N VAL A 44 0.18 8.21 -11.16
CA VAL A 44 0.94 7.41 -10.20
C VAL A 44 1.76 6.36 -10.97
N VAL A 45 3.07 6.37 -10.77
CA VAL A 45 4.03 5.45 -11.42
C VAL A 45 4.69 4.49 -10.42
N VAL A 46 4.71 4.87 -9.15
CA VAL A 46 5.02 4.00 -8.01
C VAL A 46 3.87 4.11 -7.03
N GLU A 47 3.31 2.97 -6.63
CA GLU A 47 2.16 2.89 -5.71
C GLU A 47 2.40 3.67 -4.41
N VAL A 48 1.33 4.29 -3.89
CA VAL A 48 1.39 5.07 -2.64
C VAL A 48 1.14 4.15 -1.46
N THR A 49 2.13 3.30 -1.17
CA THR A 49 2.09 2.23 -0.16
C THR A 49 3.33 2.17 0.72
N HIS A 50 4.39 2.90 0.38
CA HIS A 50 5.65 2.84 1.12
C HIS A 50 5.57 3.56 2.46
N GLY A 51 6.25 3.02 3.48
CA GLY A 51 6.21 3.55 4.85
C GLY A 51 7.16 4.72 5.11
N CYS A 52 8.08 5.01 4.16
CA CYS A 52 8.95 6.18 4.25
C CYS A 52 9.28 6.77 2.87
N PRO A 53 9.71 8.04 2.79
CA PRO A 53 10.04 8.68 1.52
C PRO A 53 11.16 7.97 0.76
N GLN A 54 12.18 7.46 1.45
CA GLN A 54 13.32 6.82 0.79
C GLN A 54 12.89 5.58 -0.02
N GLN A 55 12.02 4.74 0.53
CA GLN A 55 11.48 3.57 -0.19
C GLN A 55 10.77 3.93 -1.51
N ALA A 56 10.09 5.08 -1.55
CA ALA A 56 9.47 5.58 -2.79
C ALA A 56 10.54 6.06 -3.79
N ARG A 57 11.63 6.69 -3.31
CA ARG A 57 12.78 7.09 -4.15
C ARG A 57 13.53 5.88 -4.71
N ASP A 58 13.68 4.81 -3.94
CA ASP A 58 14.32 3.57 -4.38
C ASP A 58 13.50 2.85 -5.45
N SER A 59 12.16 2.90 -5.30
CA SER A 59 11.24 2.41 -6.30
C SER A 59 11.25 3.26 -7.58
N LEU A 60 11.41 4.59 -7.46
CA LEU A 60 11.64 5.46 -8.61
C LEU A 60 12.97 5.16 -9.30
N ASN A 61 14.04 4.96 -8.53
CA ASN A 61 15.35 4.58 -9.05
C ASN A 61 15.21 3.30 -9.89
N SER A 62 14.57 2.27 -9.33
CA SER A 62 14.33 1.01 -10.01
C SER A 62 13.49 1.18 -11.28
N LEU A 63 12.41 1.96 -11.22
CA LEU A 63 11.58 2.27 -12.39
C LEU A 63 12.40 2.90 -13.51
N LEU A 64 13.21 3.92 -13.20
CA LEU A 64 14.03 4.61 -14.20
C LEU A 64 15.16 3.72 -14.74
N TRP A 65 15.75 2.88 -13.90
CA TRP A 65 16.79 1.93 -14.32
C TRP A 65 16.23 0.87 -15.27
N PHE A 66 15.08 0.26 -14.96
CA PHE A 66 14.43 -0.70 -15.86
C PHE A 66 13.97 -0.04 -17.15
N ARG A 67 13.47 1.20 -17.10
CA ARG A 67 13.16 1.96 -18.32
C ARG A 67 14.41 2.21 -19.17
N ALA A 68 15.54 2.55 -18.56
CA ALA A 68 16.82 2.74 -19.26
C ALA A 68 17.31 1.44 -19.94
N LYS A 69 17.11 0.31 -19.27
CA LYS A 69 17.51 -1.02 -19.75
C LYS A 69 16.61 -1.54 -20.87
N ASP A 70 15.31 -1.53 -20.64
CA ASP A 70 14.34 -2.31 -21.41
C ASP A 70 13.53 -1.47 -22.40
N GLU A 71 13.39 -0.16 -22.18
CA GLU A 71 12.47 0.70 -22.94
C GLU A 71 13.18 1.82 -23.73
N ALA A 72 14.37 2.26 -23.30
CA ALA A 72 15.07 3.38 -23.92
C ALA A 72 15.42 3.10 -25.38
N LYS A 73 14.99 4.02 -26.28
CA LYS A 73 15.12 3.85 -27.73
C LYS A 73 16.38 4.49 -28.31
N SER A 74 17.03 5.38 -27.55
CA SER A 74 18.28 6.03 -27.94
C SER A 74 19.29 6.09 -26.80
N THR A 75 20.55 6.27 -27.16
CA THR A 75 21.66 6.47 -26.22
C THR A 75 21.44 7.74 -25.39
N GLU A 76 20.86 8.80 -25.98
CA GLU A 76 20.55 10.05 -25.28
C GLU A 76 19.46 9.86 -24.22
N GLU A 77 18.38 9.14 -24.55
CA GLU A 77 17.33 8.80 -23.58
C GLU A 77 17.91 7.96 -22.45
N ARG A 78 18.70 6.92 -22.78
CA ARG A 78 19.34 6.07 -21.77
C ARG A 78 20.27 6.86 -20.86
N ARG A 79 21.10 7.74 -21.41
CA ARG A 79 21.99 8.63 -20.65
C ARG A 79 21.21 9.52 -19.68
N ALA A 80 20.10 10.11 -20.13
CA ALA A 80 19.27 10.96 -19.27
C ALA A 80 18.65 10.19 -18.10
N LEU A 81 18.13 8.99 -18.37
CA LEU A 81 17.58 8.10 -17.34
C LEU A 81 18.66 7.66 -16.34
N LEU A 82 19.84 7.26 -16.82
CA LEU A 82 20.96 6.85 -15.96
C LEU A 82 21.53 8.00 -15.12
N ALA A 83 21.55 9.23 -15.64
CA ALA A 83 21.93 10.40 -14.86
C ALA A 83 20.96 10.66 -13.69
N ALA A 84 19.66 10.43 -13.91
CA ALA A 84 18.65 10.52 -12.86
C ALA A 84 18.82 9.41 -11.81
N VAL A 85 19.04 8.16 -12.24
CA VAL A 85 19.36 7.03 -11.34
C VAL A 85 20.57 7.37 -10.47
N ALA A 86 21.69 7.78 -11.07
CA ALA A 86 22.92 8.12 -10.36
C ALA A 86 22.77 9.26 -9.34
N ARG A 87 21.79 10.15 -9.54
CA ARG A 87 21.43 11.20 -8.58
C ARG A 87 20.61 10.63 -7.42
N LEU A 88 19.62 9.79 -7.70
CA LEU A 88 18.79 9.13 -6.68
C LEU A 88 19.59 8.18 -5.78
N GLU A 89 20.72 7.64 -6.24
CA GLU A 89 21.65 6.82 -5.43
C GLU A 89 22.48 7.64 -4.43
N LYS A 90 22.50 8.98 -4.56
CA LYS A 90 23.37 9.88 -3.77
C LYS A 90 22.60 10.90 -2.95
N GLU A 91 21.45 11.33 -3.44
CA GLU A 91 20.68 12.45 -2.91
C GLU A 91 19.25 12.03 -2.55
N ARG A 92 18.70 12.65 -1.51
CA ARG A 92 17.27 12.53 -1.14
C ARG A 92 16.44 13.47 -2.00
N VAL A 93 16.29 13.15 -3.28
CA VAL A 93 15.56 13.99 -4.24
C VAL A 93 14.08 13.65 -4.20
N ASP A 94 13.25 14.63 -3.83
CA ASP A 94 11.79 14.49 -3.82
C ASP A 94 11.13 14.89 -5.12
N GLU A 95 11.85 15.62 -5.96
CA GLU A 95 11.38 16.02 -7.27
C GLU A 95 12.53 16.09 -8.27
N LEU A 96 12.34 15.43 -9.41
CA LEU A 96 13.28 15.50 -10.53
C LEU A 96 12.55 15.48 -11.86
N THR A 97 13.14 16.14 -12.84
CA THR A 97 12.67 16.08 -14.22
C THR A 97 13.66 15.26 -15.03
N VAL A 98 13.16 14.30 -15.80
CA VAL A 98 13.95 13.47 -16.71
C VAL A 98 13.28 13.54 -18.07
N LEU A 99 13.99 14.09 -19.06
CA LEU A 99 13.41 14.49 -20.34
C LEU A 99 12.22 15.43 -20.08
N ASP A 100 11.05 15.15 -20.64
CA ASP A 100 9.84 15.98 -20.53
C ASP A 100 8.87 15.48 -19.44
N THR A 101 9.38 14.68 -18.49
CA THR A 101 8.57 14.11 -17.39
C THR A 101 9.12 14.53 -16.03
N ARG A 102 8.26 15.20 -15.26
CA ARG A 102 8.51 15.57 -13.86
C ARG A 102 8.02 14.45 -12.95
N TYR A 103 8.90 13.92 -12.12
CA TYR A 103 8.59 12.92 -11.09
C TYR A 103 8.63 13.60 -9.72
N ARG A 104 7.63 13.31 -8.88
CA ARG A 104 7.55 13.78 -7.50
C ARG A 104 7.24 12.61 -6.56
N VAL A 105 7.97 12.51 -5.46
CA VAL A 105 7.57 11.68 -4.32
C VAL A 105 6.32 12.31 -3.71
N VAL A 106 5.23 11.57 -3.69
CA VAL A 106 3.94 12.05 -3.16
C VAL A 106 3.63 11.43 -1.82
N ARG A 107 2.92 12.18 -0.99
CA ARG A 107 2.53 11.80 0.37
C ARG A 107 1.01 11.70 0.50
N ALA A 108 0.53 10.60 1.10
CA ALA A 108 -0.88 10.43 1.43
C ALA A 108 -1.05 9.98 2.88
N GLU A 109 -2.16 10.37 3.51
CA GLU A 109 -2.55 9.88 4.84
C GLU A 109 -3.39 8.60 4.69
N GLU A 110 -2.97 7.50 5.30
CA GLU A 110 -3.79 6.30 5.41
C GLU A 110 -4.72 6.40 6.63
N TYR A 111 -6.01 6.14 6.40
CA TYR A 111 -7.02 6.17 7.44
C TYR A 111 -8.15 5.16 7.20
N ALA A 112 -8.85 4.79 8.27
CA ALA A 112 -10.02 3.94 8.23
C ALA A 112 -11.15 4.49 9.11
N GLY A 113 -12.39 4.19 8.73
CA GLY A 113 -13.56 4.48 9.54
C GLY A 113 -13.61 3.59 10.78
N LEU A 114 -14.01 4.16 11.90
CA LEU A 114 -14.27 3.45 13.16
C LEU A 114 -15.73 3.63 13.57
N ASP A 115 -16.36 2.52 13.95
CA ASP A 115 -17.69 2.56 14.53
C ASP A 115 -17.67 3.02 16.00
N ALA A 116 -18.84 3.08 16.63
CA ALA A 116 -18.97 3.49 18.03
C ALA A 116 -18.31 2.54 19.04
N ARG A 117 -17.98 1.30 18.64
CA ARG A 117 -17.28 0.29 19.45
C ARG A 117 -15.77 0.32 19.22
N GLY A 118 -15.30 1.09 18.24
CA GLY A 118 -13.90 1.12 17.82
C GLY A 118 -13.54 0.01 16.85
N ASP A 119 -14.53 -0.67 16.26
CA ASP A 119 -14.31 -1.64 15.20
C ASP A 119 -14.06 -0.92 13.88
N VAL A 120 -13.11 -1.44 13.11
CA VAL A 120 -12.71 -0.86 11.82
C VAL A 120 -13.77 -1.17 10.76
N GLU A 121 -14.02 -0.24 9.86
CA GLU A 121 -14.93 -0.44 8.74
C GLU A 121 -14.50 -1.65 7.89
N MET A 122 -15.42 -2.59 7.69
CA MET A 122 -15.24 -3.75 6.82
C MET A 122 -15.56 -3.40 5.35
N PRO A 123 -15.16 -4.26 4.38
CA PRO A 123 -15.61 -4.13 3.00
C PRO A 123 -17.13 -3.98 2.88
N ARG A 124 -17.54 -3.08 1.99
CA ARG A 124 -18.95 -2.83 1.65
C ARG A 124 -19.43 -3.81 0.58
N PRO A 125 -20.74 -4.10 0.51
CA PRO A 125 -21.30 -4.93 -0.56
C PRO A 125 -20.96 -4.46 -1.97
N THR A 126 -20.83 -3.14 -2.19
CA THR A 126 -20.48 -2.56 -3.49
C THR A 126 -18.98 -2.33 -3.72
N ASP A 127 -18.12 -2.74 -2.78
CA ASP A 127 -16.67 -2.64 -3.02
C ASP A 127 -16.22 -3.64 -4.10
N PRO A 128 -15.13 -3.36 -4.84
CA PRO A 128 -14.67 -4.22 -5.92
C PRO A 128 -14.29 -5.64 -5.46
N GLU A 129 -14.86 -6.63 -6.11
CA GLU A 129 -14.60 -8.05 -5.91
C GLU A 129 -14.46 -8.76 -7.27
N PRO A 130 -13.60 -9.80 -7.39
CA PRO A 130 -13.55 -10.61 -8.60
C PRO A 130 -14.85 -11.40 -8.78
N LEU A 131 -15.32 -11.52 -10.03
CA LEU A 131 -16.54 -12.28 -10.37
C LEU A 131 -16.45 -13.75 -9.93
N THR A 132 -15.26 -14.33 -10.05
CA THR A 132 -14.96 -15.69 -9.60
C THR A 132 -13.77 -15.65 -8.64
N PRO A 133 -13.96 -16.00 -7.36
CA PRO A 133 -12.87 -16.09 -6.40
C PRO A 133 -11.81 -17.10 -6.84
N ASP A 134 -10.57 -16.65 -7.01
CA ASP A 134 -9.41 -17.52 -7.24
C ASP A 134 -8.55 -17.63 -5.97
N TRP A 135 -8.41 -18.86 -5.48
CA TRP A 135 -7.66 -19.20 -4.27
C TRP A 135 -6.34 -19.91 -4.56
N SER A 136 -5.92 -19.98 -5.82
CA SER A 136 -4.62 -20.53 -6.18
C SER A 136 -3.48 -19.66 -5.64
N ARG A 137 -2.37 -20.31 -5.26
CA ARG A 137 -1.17 -19.60 -4.78
C ARG A 137 -0.66 -18.69 -5.91
N GLY A 138 -0.38 -17.43 -5.59
CA GLY A 138 0.14 -16.46 -6.55
C GLY A 138 -0.89 -15.79 -7.48
N ALA A 139 -2.18 -16.17 -7.43
CA ALA A 139 -3.23 -15.52 -8.22
C ALA A 139 -3.26 -13.99 -8.05
N GLY A 140 -2.89 -13.50 -6.87
CA GLY A 140 -2.84 -12.06 -6.57
C GLY A 140 -1.77 -11.29 -7.31
N ALA A 141 -0.65 -11.95 -7.60
CA ALA A 141 0.44 -11.33 -8.34
C ALA A 141 0.07 -11.09 -9.81
N GLN A 142 -0.97 -11.76 -10.31
CA GLN A 142 -1.49 -11.59 -11.67
C GLN A 142 -2.63 -10.55 -11.76
N GLY A 143 -3.12 -10.08 -10.61
CA GLY A 143 -4.18 -9.08 -10.52
C GLY A 143 -3.68 -7.66 -10.78
N PRO A 144 -4.61 -6.67 -10.86
CA PRO A 144 -4.22 -5.26 -10.88
C PRO A 144 -3.42 -4.93 -9.62
N ARG A 145 -2.34 -4.15 -9.78
CA ARG A 145 -1.57 -3.62 -8.66
C ARG A 145 -2.27 -2.40 -8.06
N ILE A 146 -1.93 -2.07 -6.81
CA ILE A 146 -2.38 -0.83 -6.19
C ILE A 146 -1.97 0.37 -7.07
N ASP A 147 -2.90 1.31 -7.23
CA ASP A 147 -2.74 2.55 -8.00
C ASP A 147 -2.30 2.38 -9.47
N ALA A 148 -2.40 1.16 -10.03
CA ALA A 148 -2.03 0.91 -11.41
C ALA A 148 -2.88 1.75 -12.37
N GLY A 149 -2.22 2.62 -13.15
CA GLY A 149 -2.88 3.53 -14.08
C GLY A 149 -3.66 4.67 -13.42
N LEU A 150 -3.52 4.87 -12.11
CA LEU A 150 -4.21 5.94 -11.40
C LEU A 150 -3.75 7.32 -11.87
N VAL A 151 -4.72 8.14 -12.28
CA VAL A 151 -4.54 9.56 -12.56
C VAL A 151 -5.08 10.37 -11.39
N LEU A 152 -4.23 11.17 -10.79
CA LEU A 152 -4.55 12.15 -9.76
C LEU A 152 -5.12 13.40 -10.44
N ASP A 153 -6.44 13.50 -10.37
CA ASP A 153 -7.23 14.56 -10.97
C ASP A 153 -8.17 15.18 -9.91
N PRO A 154 -7.74 16.28 -9.25
CA PRO A 154 -8.59 17.11 -8.39
C PRO A 154 -9.96 17.57 -8.93
N GLY A 155 -10.18 17.59 -10.26
CA GLY A 155 -11.41 18.04 -10.91
C GLY A 155 -12.27 16.89 -11.44
N ALA A 156 -11.86 15.64 -11.23
CA ALA A 156 -12.67 14.48 -11.50
C ALA A 156 -14.00 14.55 -10.74
N PRO A 157 -15.11 14.10 -11.35
CA PRO A 157 -16.42 14.13 -10.70
C PRO A 157 -16.43 13.24 -9.46
N LEU A 158 -17.09 13.72 -8.40
CA LEU A 158 -17.24 13.01 -7.14
C LEU A 158 -18.71 12.67 -6.89
N SER A 159 -18.96 11.53 -6.26
CA SER A 159 -20.26 11.24 -5.66
C SER A 159 -20.56 12.21 -4.51
N PRO A 160 -21.83 12.40 -4.11
CA PRO A 160 -22.17 13.26 -2.97
C PRO A 160 -21.43 12.86 -1.68
N SER A 161 -21.36 11.57 -1.36
CA SER A 161 -20.61 11.07 -0.19
C SER A 161 -19.11 11.34 -0.29
N GLN A 162 -18.51 11.15 -1.48
CA GLN A 162 -17.10 11.48 -1.70
C GLN A 162 -16.82 12.99 -1.58
N ALA A 163 -17.74 13.84 -2.07
CA ALA A 163 -17.61 15.28 -1.94
C ALA A 163 -17.71 15.74 -0.46
N ALA A 164 -18.62 15.14 0.32
CA ALA A 164 -18.75 15.41 1.75
C ALA A 164 -17.51 14.93 2.54
N GLU A 165 -17.00 13.73 2.23
CA GLU A 165 -15.77 13.21 2.82
C GLU A 165 -14.58 14.11 2.48
N ARG A 166 -14.39 14.46 1.20
CA ARG A 166 -13.33 15.38 0.74
C ARG A 166 -13.40 16.70 1.50
N LEU A 167 -14.58 17.31 1.61
CA LEU A 167 -14.77 18.58 2.33
C LEU A 167 -14.38 18.47 3.80
N THR A 168 -14.80 17.38 4.46
CA THR A 168 -14.48 17.12 5.88
C THR A 168 -12.97 16.92 6.07
N MET A 169 -12.31 16.26 5.12
CA MET A 169 -10.89 15.93 5.21
C MET A 169 -9.96 17.11 4.92
N ARG A 170 -10.43 18.22 4.33
CA ARG A 170 -9.59 19.40 4.08
C ARG A 170 -8.93 19.93 5.35
N SER A 171 -9.69 19.97 6.43
CA SER A 171 -9.23 20.43 7.75
C SER A 171 -8.57 19.35 8.61
N LEU A 172 -8.25 18.17 8.05
CA LEU A 172 -7.61 17.09 8.80
C LEU A 172 -6.22 17.53 9.29
N VAL A 173 -6.09 17.73 10.60
CA VAL A 173 -4.81 17.95 11.28
C VAL A 173 -4.64 16.88 12.33
N TYR A 174 -3.44 16.30 12.41
CA TYR A 174 -3.12 15.36 13.46
C TYR A 174 -3.28 16.00 14.84
N SER A 175 -3.79 15.23 15.80
CA SER A 175 -3.99 15.70 17.17
C SER A 175 -3.76 14.57 18.16
N GLY A 176 -3.48 14.94 19.41
CA GLY A 176 -3.23 14.00 20.51
C GLY A 176 -1.75 13.80 20.81
N SER A 177 -1.48 13.30 22.02
CA SER A 177 -0.13 13.15 22.58
C SER A 177 0.71 12.05 21.94
N ARG A 178 0.10 11.18 21.12
CA ARG A 178 0.81 10.11 20.41
C ARG A 178 1.69 10.61 19.27
N PHE A 179 1.44 11.82 18.77
CA PHE A 179 2.22 12.40 17.68
C PHE A 179 3.28 13.36 18.22
N PRO A 180 4.54 13.26 17.78
CA PRO A 180 5.59 14.22 18.14
C PRO A 180 5.24 15.65 17.72
N ALA A 181 5.72 16.64 18.48
CA ALA A 181 5.45 18.06 18.18
C ALA A 181 5.83 18.51 16.76
N PRO A 182 6.96 18.09 16.16
CA PRO A 182 7.27 18.41 14.76
C PRO A 182 6.24 17.87 13.77
N VAL A 183 5.73 16.66 14.00
CA VAL A 183 4.70 16.03 13.16
C VAL A 183 3.38 16.81 13.24
N LEU A 184 3.01 17.27 14.44
CA LEU A 184 1.82 18.11 14.64
C LEU A 184 1.96 19.47 13.92
N ALA A 185 3.14 20.10 14.01
CA ALA A 185 3.42 21.38 13.35
C ALA A 185 3.35 21.25 11.82
N ASP A 186 4.01 20.24 11.25
CA ASP A 186 3.97 20.01 9.81
C ASP A 186 2.54 19.68 9.34
N SER A 187 1.78 18.90 10.11
CA SER A 187 0.38 18.60 9.78
C SER A 187 -0.50 19.85 9.76
N ALA A 188 -0.27 20.81 10.65
CA ALA A 188 -1.00 22.07 10.65
C ALA A 188 -0.60 22.94 9.45
N HIS A 189 0.70 23.04 9.19
CA HIS A 189 1.23 23.82 8.05
C HIS A 189 0.79 23.27 6.69
N ALA A 190 0.62 21.94 6.58
CA ALA A 190 0.14 21.30 5.36
C ALA A 190 -1.28 21.74 4.96
N VAL A 191 -2.14 22.11 5.91
CA VAL A 191 -3.48 22.65 5.60
C VAL A 191 -3.39 24.02 4.94
N GLU A 192 -2.37 24.82 5.25
CA GLU A 192 -2.18 26.15 4.68
C GLU A 192 -1.54 26.09 3.29
N THR A 193 -0.53 25.23 3.12
CA THR A 193 0.24 25.10 1.87
C THR A 193 -0.45 24.22 0.83
N HIS A 194 -1.19 23.21 1.28
CA HIS A 194 -1.91 22.25 0.45
C HIS A 194 -3.37 22.14 0.95
N PRO A 195 -4.18 23.21 0.74
CA PRO A 195 -5.52 23.35 1.33
C PRO A 195 -6.57 22.43 0.71
N ASP A 196 -6.30 21.92 -0.49
CA ASP A 196 -7.16 20.96 -1.16
C ASP A 196 -6.69 19.54 -0.88
N VAL A 197 -7.62 18.60 -1.08
CA VAL A 197 -7.35 17.18 -0.86
C VAL A 197 -7.99 16.36 -1.97
N LEU A 198 -7.37 15.22 -2.26
CA LEU A 198 -7.84 14.21 -3.20
C LEU A 198 -8.02 12.89 -2.44
N LEU A 199 -9.16 12.24 -2.66
CA LEU A 199 -9.43 10.90 -2.13
C LEU A 199 -8.92 9.87 -3.14
N MET A 200 -7.96 9.06 -2.73
CA MET A 200 -7.46 7.98 -3.57
C MET A 200 -8.45 6.80 -3.58
N PRO A 201 -8.34 5.88 -4.56
CA PRO A 201 -9.11 4.64 -4.55
C PRO A 201 -8.98 3.90 -3.22
N THR A 202 -10.10 3.35 -2.77
CA THR A 202 -10.16 2.50 -1.58
C THR A 202 -9.28 1.28 -1.77
N ALA A 203 -8.61 0.88 -0.68
CA ALA A 203 -7.83 -0.34 -0.61
C ALA A 203 -8.26 -1.17 0.61
N PHE A 204 -7.76 -2.39 0.71
CA PHE A 204 -8.08 -3.33 1.76
C PHE A 204 -6.82 -3.84 2.42
N LEU A 205 -6.90 -4.18 3.70
CA LEU A 205 -5.82 -4.83 4.43
C LEU A 205 -6.39 -5.74 5.49
N VAL A 206 -5.56 -6.68 5.94
CA VAL A 206 -5.84 -7.47 7.13
C VAL A 206 -5.40 -6.65 8.34
N VAL A 207 -6.29 -6.51 9.30
CA VAL A 207 -5.99 -6.04 10.65
C VAL A 207 -6.22 -7.18 11.63
N GLU A 208 -5.46 -7.20 12.71
CA GLU A 208 -5.61 -8.16 13.78
C GLU A 208 -5.81 -7.45 15.12
N ARG A 209 -6.47 -8.14 16.04
CA ARG A 209 -6.69 -7.71 17.41
C ARG A 209 -6.37 -8.89 18.31
N SER A 210 -5.34 -8.73 19.13
CA SER A 210 -4.88 -9.76 20.07
C SER A 210 -4.30 -9.12 21.32
N GLY A 211 -4.24 -9.90 22.41
CA GLY A 211 -3.52 -9.53 23.63
C GLY A 211 -4.25 -8.55 24.55
N VAL A 212 -3.46 -7.86 25.38
CA VAL A 212 -3.92 -7.09 26.56
C VAL A 212 -4.48 -5.72 26.20
N ASP A 213 -3.99 -5.11 25.12
CA ASP A 213 -4.35 -3.74 24.74
C ASP A 213 -5.63 -3.68 23.88
N ASP A 214 -6.13 -4.81 23.39
CA ASP A 214 -7.35 -4.96 22.58
C ASP A 214 -7.47 -3.94 21.42
N THR A 215 -6.34 -3.54 20.84
CA THR A 215 -6.27 -2.56 19.74
C THR A 215 -6.03 -3.23 18.39
N TRP A 216 -6.59 -2.63 17.34
CA TRP A 216 -6.36 -3.08 15.97
C TRP A 216 -4.95 -2.72 15.49
N THR A 217 -4.23 -3.72 15.01
CA THR A 217 -2.92 -3.58 14.36
C THR A 217 -2.96 -4.08 12.92
N PRO A 218 -2.22 -3.47 11.99
CA PRO A 218 -2.09 -3.99 10.64
C PRO A 218 -1.34 -5.33 10.60
N ALA A 219 -1.89 -6.30 9.88
CA ALA A 219 -1.29 -7.62 9.66
C ALA A 219 -0.94 -7.88 8.18
N SER A 220 -1.25 -6.95 7.27
CA SER A 220 -0.82 -6.97 5.87
C SER A 220 -0.54 -5.57 5.30
N GLY A 221 0.02 -5.53 4.09
CA GLY A 221 0.00 -4.34 3.23
C GLY A 221 -1.38 -4.08 2.61
N LEU A 222 -1.48 -3.01 1.83
CA LEU A 222 -2.69 -2.63 1.09
C LEU A 222 -2.91 -3.52 -0.15
N LEU A 223 -4.16 -3.83 -0.41
CA LEU A 223 -4.62 -4.76 -1.45
C LEU A 223 -5.81 -4.16 -2.21
N VAL A 224 -5.95 -4.50 -3.49
CA VAL A 224 -6.93 -3.86 -4.38
C VAL A 224 -8.35 -4.30 -4.07
N THR A 225 -8.55 -5.57 -3.71
CA THR A 225 -9.87 -6.14 -3.44
C THR A 225 -9.95 -6.77 -2.05
N ALA A 226 -11.17 -6.92 -1.53
CA ALA A 226 -11.42 -7.64 -0.29
C ALA A 226 -11.08 -9.13 -0.44
N HIS A 227 -11.32 -9.75 -1.60
CA HIS A 227 -10.86 -11.11 -1.89
C HIS A 227 -9.34 -11.26 -1.82
N ASP A 228 -8.57 -10.30 -2.34
CA ASP A 228 -7.10 -10.33 -2.20
C ASP A 228 -6.66 -10.30 -0.73
N ALA A 229 -7.38 -9.55 0.12
CA ALA A 229 -7.16 -9.56 1.57
C ALA A 229 -7.54 -10.90 2.21
N ARG A 230 -8.65 -11.53 1.80
CA ARG A 230 -9.00 -12.89 2.26
C ARG A 230 -7.92 -13.90 1.88
N ARG A 231 -7.39 -13.85 0.66
CA ARG A 231 -6.33 -14.77 0.21
C ARG A 231 -5.02 -14.53 0.94
N THR A 232 -4.66 -13.26 1.20
CA THR A 232 -3.50 -12.92 2.02
C THR A 232 -3.65 -13.46 3.44
N LEU A 233 -4.84 -13.35 4.03
CA LEU A 233 -5.12 -13.93 5.35
C LEU A 233 -5.13 -15.46 5.33
N ASP A 234 -5.71 -16.11 4.32
CA ASP A 234 -5.64 -17.57 4.15
C ASP A 234 -4.20 -18.06 4.11
N PHE A 235 -3.35 -17.43 3.28
CA PHE A 235 -1.93 -17.73 3.21
C PHE A 235 -1.22 -17.48 4.53
N SER A 236 -1.55 -16.38 5.22
CA SER A 236 -1.00 -16.09 6.54
C SER A 236 -1.37 -17.18 7.56
N LEU A 237 -2.63 -17.62 7.59
CA LEU A 237 -3.10 -18.63 8.55
C LEU A 237 -2.48 -20.01 8.31
N VAL A 238 -2.27 -20.43 7.06
CA VAL A 238 -1.79 -21.79 6.77
C VAL A 238 -0.31 -21.91 6.51
N TRP A 239 0.36 -20.83 6.07
CA TRP A 239 1.76 -20.89 5.67
C TRP A 239 2.67 -20.08 6.60
N TRP A 240 2.38 -18.78 6.77
CA TRP A 240 3.24 -17.85 7.52
C TRP A 240 3.10 -17.99 9.03
N GLY A 241 1.86 -18.00 9.50
CA GLY A 241 1.47 -18.07 10.91
C GLY A 241 1.99 -19.30 11.64
N PRO A 242 1.88 -20.52 11.09
CA PRO A 242 2.47 -21.71 11.68
C PRO A 242 4.00 -21.64 11.79
N ARG A 243 4.67 -21.06 10.78
CA ARG A 243 6.14 -20.88 10.79
C ARG A 243 6.59 -19.88 11.84
N HIS A 244 5.92 -18.73 11.92
CA HIS A 244 6.19 -17.74 12.96
C HIS A 244 5.98 -18.26 14.38
N ARG A 245 5.07 -19.22 14.55
CA ARG A 245 4.80 -19.87 15.85
C ARG A 245 5.71 -21.07 16.12
N GLY A 246 6.60 -21.42 15.20
CA GLY A 246 7.49 -22.58 15.34
C GLY A 246 6.79 -23.94 15.20
N LEU A 247 5.54 -23.97 14.70
CA LEU A 247 4.79 -25.20 14.44
C LEU A 247 5.24 -25.88 13.14
N ILE A 248 5.81 -25.12 12.22
CA ILE A 248 6.43 -25.59 10.98
C ILE A 248 7.81 -24.92 10.87
N PRO A 249 8.90 -25.66 10.58
CA PRO A 249 10.20 -25.05 10.32
C PRO A 249 10.16 -24.09 9.13
N PHE A 250 10.91 -22.98 9.20
CA PHE A 250 10.98 -22.01 8.09
C PHE A 250 11.63 -22.59 6.83
N ASP A 251 12.56 -23.53 7.00
CA ASP A 251 13.28 -24.25 5.94
C ASP A 251 12.53 -25.48 5.41
N ALA A 252 11.34 -25.79 5.96
CA ALA A 252 10.47 -26.82 5.41
C ALA A 252 10.06 -26.45 3.97
N GLU A 253 9.80 -27.48 3.15
CA GLU A 253 9.40 -27.30 1.76
C GLU A 253 8.22 -26.33 1.63
N MET A 254 8.20 -25.56 0.53
CA MET A 254 7.17 -24.54 0.28
C MET A 254 5.75 -25.13 0.31
N GLU A 255 5.60 -26.38 -0.12
CA GLU A 255 4.33 -27.10 -0.14
C GLU A 255 3.91 -27.66 1.22
N THR A 256 4.83 -27.71 2.20
CA THR A 256 4.49 -28.06 3.58
C THR A 256 3.80 -26.86 4.26
N ASP A 257 2.51 -26.98 4.52
CA ASP A 257 1.70 -25.98 5.21
C ASP A 257 0.80 -26.61 6.28
N ALA A 258 0.03 -25.80 7.00
CA ALA A 258 -0.85 -26.31 8.05
C ALA A 258 -1.86 -27.34 7.53
N ARG A 259 -2.36 -27.18 6.29
CA ARG A 259 -3.34 -28.11 5.71
C ARG A 259 -2.71 -29.47 5.45
N THR A 260 -1.51 -29.50 4.86
CA THR A 260 -0.82 -30.77 4.59
C THR A 260 -0.50 -31.51 5.89
N LEU A 261 0.01 -30.80 6.90
CA LEU A 261 0.34 -31.43 8.19
C LEU A 261 -0.90 -31.91 8.96
N VAL A 262 -2.01 -31.17 8.90
CA VAL A 262 -3.29 -31.61 9.52
C VAL A 262 -3.84 -32.84 8.81
N ALA A 263 -3.72 -32.95 7.49
CA ALA A 263 -4.16 -34.12 6.74
C ALA A 263 -3.32 -35.37 7.01
N ASP A 264 -2.01 -35.21 7.24
CA ASP A 264 -1.07 -36.32 7.44
C ASP A 264 -0.92 -36.77 8.91
N SER A 265 -1.51 -36.04 9.87
CA SER A 265 -1.38 -36.30 11.32
C SER A 265 -2.67 -36.82 11.94
N ASP A 266 -2.58 -37.85 12.80
CA ASP A 266 -3.71 -38.35 13.59
C ASP A 266 -3.31 -38.60 15.07
N PRO A 267 -3.73 -37.74 16.03
CA PRO A 267 -4.49 -36.50 15.84
C PRO A 267 -3.59 -35.33 15.39
N PRO A 268 -4.14 -34.33 14.67
CA PRO A 268 -3.38 -33.14 14.31
C PRO A 268 -3.08 -32.28 15.54
N ALA A 269 -1.99 -31.50 15.47
CA ALA A 269 -1.70 -30.51 16.49
C ALA A 269 -2.89 -29.53 16.63
N PRO A 270 -3.47 -29.33 17.83
CA PRO A 270 -4.70 -28.56 18.01
C PRO A 270 -4.62 -27.14 17.44
N GLU A 271 -3.45 -26.50 17.55
CA GLU A 271 -3.24 -25.14 17.04
C GLU A 271 -3.25 -25.08 15.51
N LEU A 272 -2.64 -26.06 14.82
CA LEU A 272 -2.70 -26.15 13.36
C LEU A 272 -4.14 -26.38 12.88
N ALA A 273 -4.90 -27.22 13.58
CA ALA A 273 -6.30 -27.46 13.26
C ALA A 273 -7.14 -26.17 13.35
N LEU A 274 -6.94 -25.35 14.39
CA LEU A 274 -7.63 -24.05 14.53
C LEU A 274 -7.29 -23.06 13.40
N LEU A 275 -6.03 -23.02 12.97
CA LEU A 275 -5.61 -22.17 11.86
C LEU A 275 -6.23 -22.61 10.53
N VAL A 276 -6.24 -23.93 10.26
CA VAL A 276 -6.87 -24.50 9.06
C VAL A 276 -8.37 -24.24 9.04
N GLU A 277 -9.07 -24.45 10.15
CA GLU A 277 -10.52 -24.19 10.24
C GLU A 277 -10.86 -22.72 9.93
N ALA A 278 -10.10 -21.78 10.50
CA ALA A 278 -10.30 -20.36 10.23
C ALA A 278 -10.02 -20.01 8.76
N ALA A 279 -8.99 -20.60 8.15
CA ALA A 279 -8.66 -20.41 6.75
C ALA A 279 -9.75 -20.97 5.82
N ASP A 280 -10.31 -22.15 6.13
CA ASP A 280 -11.38 -22.77 5.35
C ASP A 280 -12.70 -21.98 5.43
N ARG A 281 -12.97 -21.30 6.56
CA ARG A 281 -14.10 -20.37 6.68
C ARG A 281 -13.98 -19.19 5.71
N LEU A 282 -12.77 -18.66 5.48
CA LEU A 282 -12.53 -17.60 4.48
C LEU A 282 -12.89 -18.10 3.07
N ARG A 283 -12.51 -19.33 2.74
CA ARG A 283 -12.72 -19.95 1.43
C ARG A 283 -14.19 -20.24 1.13
N THR A 284 -14.94 -20.65 2.15
CA THR A 284 -16.33 -21.11 1.99
C THR A 284 -17.37 -20.01 2.20
N GLY A 285 -17.11 -19.03 3.07
CA GLY A 285 -18.15 -18.14 3.58
C GLY A 285 -18.11 -16.69 3.11
N HIS A 286 -17.13 -16.29 2.27
CA HIS A 286 -16.89 -14.87 1.94
C HIS A 286 -16.80 -13.97 3.20
N VAL A 287 -16.35 -14.53 4.31
CA VAL A 287 -16.32 -13.82 5.58
C VAL A 287 -15.17 -12.82 5.61
N ASN A 288 -15.41 -11.66 6.22
CA ASN A 288 -14.42 -10.60 6.39
C ASN A 288 -13.79 -10.60 7.79
N GLN A 289 -14.13 -11.58 8.63
CA GLN A 289 -13.68 -11.69 10.01
C GLN A 289 -13.60 -13.16 10.43
N VAL A 290 -12.48 -13.55 11.04
CA VAL A 290 -12.26 -14.90 11.58
C VAL A 290 -11.43 -14.81 12.87
N GLN A 291 -11.56 -15.81 13.73
CA GLN A 291 -10.75 -15.91 14.95
C GLN A 291 -9.95 -17.21 14.90
N ALA A 292 -8.66 -17.14 15.21
CA ALA A 292 -7.79 -18.31 15.27
C ALA A 292 -6.71 -18.10 16.34
N ALA A 293 -6.43 -19.14 17.13
CA ALA A 293 -5.38 -19.14 18.15
C ALA A 293 -5.39 -17.89 19.08
N GLY A 294 -6.57 -17.43 19.48
CA GLY A 294 -6.73 -16.26 20.36
C GLY A 294 -6.62 -14.89 19.68
N THR A 295 -6.36 -14.84 18.38
CA THR A 295 -6.31 -13.60 17.59
C THR A 295 -7.58 -13.43 16.76
N LEU A 296 -8.16 -12.23 16.80
CA LEU A 296 -9.23 -11.85 15.89
C LEU A 296 -8.63 -11.18 14.66
N TYR A 297 -8.91 -11.72 13.47
CA TYR A 297 -8.52 -11.15 12.19
C TYR A 297 -9.73 -10.54 11.51
N GLN A 298 -9.56 -9.38 10.90
CA GLN A 298 -10.59 -8.68 10.15
C GLN A 298 -10.00 -8.05 8.89
N ILE A 299 -10.78 -8.05 7.81
CA ILE A 299 -10.48 -7.27 6.61
C ILE A 299 -11.02 -5.87 6.83
N ALA A 300 -10.10 -4.91 6.81
CA ALA A 300 -10.41 -3.50 6.94
C ALA A 300 -10.47 -2.83 5.56
N ARG A 301 -11.42 -1.92 5.42
CA ARG A 301 -11.54 -0.99 4.30
C ARG A 301 -10.74 0.27 4.63
N SER A 302 -9.63 0.45 3.94
CA SER A 302 -8.70 1.58 4.12
C SER A 302 -8.86 2.62 3.03
N ARG A 303 -8.68 3.87 3.39
CA ARG A 303 -8.74 5.04 2.51
C ARG A 303 -7.43 5.80 2.60
N ARG A 304 -7.11 6.51 1.52
CA ARG A 304 -5.91 7.34 1.44
C ARG A 304 -6.29 8.75 1.00
N LEU A 305 -5.76 9.74 1.73
CA LEU A 305 -5.98 11.16 1.49
C LEU A 305 -4.67 11.79 1.03
N LEU A 306 -4.64 12.33 -0.17
CA LEU A 306 -3.51 13.10 -0.66
C LEU A 306 -3.83 14.59 -0.56
N ARG A 307 -2.92 15.41 -0.02
CA ARG A 307 -3.08 16.87 0.00
C ARG A 307 -2.60 17.48 -1.30
N TRP A 308 -3.20 18.59 -1.69
CA TRP A 308 -2.99 19.25 -2.96
C TRP A 308 -2.83 20.76 -2.78
N GLY A 309 -1.76 21.30 -3.37
CA GLY A 309 -1.46 22.72 -3.39
C GLY A 309 -1.42 23.27 -4.82
N PRO A 310 -1.06 24.56 -4.99
CA PRO A 310 -0.97 25.19 -6.31
C PRO A 310 -0.03 24.46 -7.27
N ASP A 311 1.04 23.86 -6.74
CA ASP A 311 2.05 23.14 -7.52
C ASP A 311 1.81 21.63 -7.62
N GLY A 312 0.61 21.16 -7.25
CA GLY A 312 0.22 19.76 -7.36
C GLY A 312 0.19 18.99 -6.02
N PRO A 313 0.42 17.67 -6.05
CA PRO A 313 0.32 16.81 -4.86
C PRO A 313 1.42 17.12 -3.83
N GLU A 314 1.08 17.06 -2.54
CA GLU A 314 2.00 17.25 -1.42
C GLU A 314 3.14 16.20 -1.46
N GLY A 315 4.38 16.67 -1.28
CA GLY A 315 5.55 15.81 -1.11
C GLY A 315 5.82 15.42 0.35
N PRO A 316 6.97 14.80 0.64
CA PRO A 316 7.39 14.51 2.01
C PRO A 316 7.51 15.79 2.86
N ARG A 317 7.11 15.67 4.12
CA ARG A 317 7.27 16.71 5.15
C ARG A 317 8.63 16.59 5.83
N PRO A 318 9.17 17.68 6.41
CA PRO A 318 10.42 17.63 7.18
C PRO A 318 10.42 16.59 8.32
N SER A 319 9.27 16.33 8.93
CA SER A 319 9.10 15.32 9.99
C SER A 319 9.02 13.87 9.48
N ASP A 320 8.92 13.65 8.17
CA ASP A 320 8.88 12.30 7.60
C ASP A 320 10.29 11.67 7.63
N ILE A 321 10.41 10.54 8.33
CA ILE A 321 11.70 9.89 8.60
C ILE A 321 12.08 8.94 7.48
N ASN A 322 13.29 9.10 6.96
CA ASN A 322 13.90 8.12 6.05
C ASN A 322 14.51 6.98 6.87
N THR A 323 14.20 5.74 6.52
CA THR A 323 14.71 4.55 7.25
C THR A 323 16.16 4.22 6.91
N HIS A 324 16.65 4.71 5.78
CA HIS A 324 18.02 4.51 5.30
C HIS A 324 18.49 5.69 4.41
N ALA A 325 19.77 5.68 4.04
CA ALA A 325 20.36 6.65 3.13
C ALA A 325 20.24 6.17 1.67
N PRO A 326 20.30 7.08 0.68
CA PRO A 326 20.45 6.70 -0.72
C PRO A 326 21.64 5.75 -0.93
N GLU A 327 21.43 4.72 -1.76
CA GLU A 327 22.47 3.75 -2.13
C GLU A 327 22.26 3.24 -3.57
N ALA A 328 23.28 2.57 -4.11
CA ALA A 328 23.18 1.90 -5.40
C ALA A 328 22.39 0.60 -5.27
N LEU A 329 21.32 0.47 -6.06
CA LEU A 329 20.37 -0.65 -5.96
C LEU A 329 20.55 -1.70 -7.05
N HIS A 330 21.02 -1.26 -8.22
CA HIS A 330 21.11 -2.09 -9.43
C HIS A 330 22.56 -2.19 -9.91
N PRO A 331 22.92 -3.26 -10.63
CA PRO A 331 24.20 -3.32 -11.33
C PRO A 331 24.35 -2.14 -12.30
N ARG A 332 25.60 -1.78 -12.59
CA ARG A 332 25.89 -0.67 -13.49
C ARG A 332 25.36 -0.98 -14.90
N LEU A 333 24.55 -0.10 -15.44
CA LEU A 333 24.10 -0.13 -16.84
C LEU A 333 24.83 0.98 -17.60
N ASP A 334 25.42 0.66 -18.76
CA ASP A 334 26.02 1.68 -19.63
C ASP A 334 25.05 2.24 -20.66
N GLU A 335 25.50 3.29 -21.36
CA GLU A 335 24.68 4.01 -22.35
C GLU A 335 24.39 3.19 -23.62
N ASP A 336 25.06 2.04 -23.81
CA ASP A 336 24.82 1.11 -24.91
C ASP A 336 23.79 0.02 -24.53
N GLY A 337 23.38 -0.03 -23.27
CA GLY A 337 22.41 -1.00 -22.76
C GLY A 337 23.04 -2.27 -22.17
N THR A 338 24.36 -2.27 -21.94
CA THR A 338 25.07 -3.41 -21.35
C THR A 338 25.04 -3.32 -19.83
N VAL A 339 24.59 -4.40 -19.18
CA VAL A 339 24.60 -4.53 -17.72
C VAL A 339 25.92 -5.14 -17.27
N HIS A 340 26.63 -4.44 -16.40
CA HIS A 340 27.88 -4.85 -15.76
C HIS A 340 27.57 -5.29 -14.34
N TYR A 341 27.72 -6.59 -14.10
CA TYR A 341 27.69 -7.14 -12.76
C TYR A 341 29.09 -7.00 -12.17
N ASP A 342 29.20 -6.38 -11.00
CA ASP A 342 30.45 -6.43 -10.25
C ASP A 342 30.75 -7.91 -9.95
N THR A 343 31.76 -8.46 -10.62
CA THR A 343 32.35 -9.73 -10.19
C THR A 343 32.87 -9.50 -8.79
N ALA A 344 32.23 -10.11 -7.79
CA ALA A 344 32.78 -10.19 -6.45
C ALA A 344 34.23 -10.69 -6.58
N GLU A 345 35.20 -9.82 -6.28
CA GLU A 345 36.57 -10.25 -6.07
C GLU A 345 36.51 -11.34 -5.00
N SER A 346 36.89 -12.55 -5.41
CA SER A 346 37.18 -13.63 -4.49
C SER A 346 38.22 -13.13 -3.49
N ASP A 347 37.82 -12.92 -2.24
CA ASP A 347 38.75 -12.80 -1.13
C ASP A 347 39.70 -14.01 -1.20
N PRO A 348 41.02 -13.82 -1.34
CA PRO A 348 41.95 -14.93 -1.20
C PRO A 348 41.86 -15.41 0.25
N ALA A 349 41.40 -16.66 0.43
CA ALA A 349 41.40 -17.31 1.73
C ALA A 349 42.83 -17.34 2.33
N PRO A 350 42.97 -17.16 3.66
CA PRO A 350 44.26 -17.20 4.34
C PRO A 350 44.94 -18.57 4.31
#